data_AF-A0A3N8HKR2-F1
#
_entry.id   AF-A0A3N8HKR2-F1
#
_cell.length_a   1.000
_cell.length_b   1.000
_cell.length_c   1.000
_cell.angle_alpha   90.00
_cell.angle_beta   90.00
_cell.angle_gamma   90.00
#
_symmetry.space_group_name_H-M   'P 1'
#
loop_
_entity.id
_entity.type
_entity.pdbx_description
1 polymer ?
#
loop_
_entity_poly.entity_id
_entity_poly.type
_entity_poly.pdbx_seq_one_letter_code
_entity_poly.pdbx_strand_id
1 'polypeptide(L)' 'MTRARIARTYADCYVPVKYTAADTAHLLADPTIKAAYDELEAKFAALRAQLAENQPGLISCDNQPR' A
#
# COMPACT_ATOMS: atom_id res chain seq x y z
N MET A 1 -23.03 -25.64 15.66
CA MET A 1 -23.38 -24.95 14.39
C MET A 1 -23.07 -23.46 14.50
N THR A 2 -21.79 -23.05 14.51
CA THR A 2 -21.43 -21.68 14.96
C THR A 2 -20.12 -21.12 14.38
N ARG A 3 -19.56 -21.73 13.33
CA ARG A 3 -18.35 -21.22 12.66
C ARG A 3 -18.64 -20.70 11.25
N ALA A 4 -19.58 -21.34 10.55
CA ALA A 4 -20.02 -20.95 9.20
C ALA A 4 -20.83 -19.64 9.16
N ARG A 5 -21.54 -19.28 10.23
CA ARG A 5 -22.31 -18.01 10.29
C ARG A 5 -21.41 -16.78 10.44
N ILE A 6 -20.32 -16.88 11.20
CA ILE A 6 -19.41 -15.76 11.46
C ILE A 6 -18.56 -15.43 10.22
N ALA A 7 -18.12 -16.43 9.46
CA ALA A 7 -17.37 -16.19 8.22
C ALA A 7 -18.20 -15.44 7.15
N ARG A 8 -19.51 -15.68 7.12
CA ARG A 8 -20.42 -15.07 6.13
C ARG A 8 -20.70 -13.60 6.43
N THR A 9 -20.77 -13.20 7.70
CA THR A 9 -20.97 -11.81 8.11
C THR A 9 -19.76 -10.90 7.85
N TYR A 10 -18.53 -11.45 7.82
CA TYR A 10 -17.33 -10.66 7.50
C TYR A 10 -17.17 -10.38 6.00
N ALA A 11 -17.65 -11.27 5.13
CA ALA A 11 -17.56 -11.11 3.68
C ALA A 11 -18.39 -9.93 3.16
N ASP A 12 -19.51 -9.61 3.83
CA ASP A 12 -20.43 -8.55 3.41
C ASP A 12 -20.09 -7.16 3.98
N CYS A 13 -19.16 -7.05 4.94
CA CYS A 13 -18.92 -5.80 5.67
C CYS A 13 -17.59 -5.11 5.37
N TYR A 14 -16.63 -5.76 4.68
CA TYR A 14 -15.35 -5.14 4.37
C TYR A 14 -15.06 -5.19 2.87
N VAL A 15 -15.45 -4.12 2.19
CA VAL A 15 -14.97 -3.82 0.83
C VAL A 15 -13.80 -2.85 0.98
N PRO A 16 -12.55 -3.27 0.72
CA PRO A 16 -11.41 -2.36 0.75
C PRO A 16 -11.66 -1.23 -0.24
N VAL A 17 -11.70 0.01 0.26
CA VAL A 17 -11.76 1.17 -0.62
C VAL A 17 -10.47 1.18 -1.43
N LYS A 18 -10.61 1.16 -2.76
CA LYS A 18 -9.45 1.22 -3.64
C LYS A 18 -8.85 2.61 -3.52
N TYR A 19 -7.60 2.67 -3.07
CA TYR A 19 -6.83 3.89 -3.08
C TYR A 19 -6.59 4.34 -4.52
N THR A 20 -6.93 5.58 -4.83
CA THR A 20 -6.83 6.17 -6.17
C THR A 20 -5.77 7.26 -6.24
N ALA A 21 -5.39 7.65 -7.46
CA ALA A 21 -4.50 8.79 -7.66
C ALA A 21 -5.11 10.11 -7.15
N ALA A 22 -6.43 10.23 -7.14
CA ALA A 22 -7.13 11.39 -6.62
C ALA A 22 -6.96 11.52 -5.09
N ASP A 23 -6.93 10.39 -4.38
CA ASP A 23 -6.69 10.37 -2.93
C ASP A 23 -5.28 10.86 -2.59
N THR A 24 -4.28 10.47 -3.40
CA THR A 24 -2.92 11.02 -3.26
C THR A 24 -2.89 12.53 -3.53
N ALA A 25 -3.56 12.99 -4.59
CA ALA A 25 -3.60 14.41 -4.92
C ALA A 25 -4.28 15.22 -3.80
N HIS A 26 -5.34 14.67 -3.19
CA HIS A 26 -5.99 15.28 -2.04
C HIS A 26 -5.09 15.32 -0.80
N LEU A 27 -4.36 14.24 -0.52
CA LEU A 27 -3.42 14.18 0.61
C LEU A 27 -2.28 15.20 0.45
N LEU A 28 -1.71 15.28 -0.76
CA LEU A 28 -0.58 16.17 -1.08
C LEU A 28 -1.02 17.62 -1.36
N ALA A 29 -2.32 17.92 -1.31
CA ALA A 29 -2.82 19.29 -1.35
C ALA A 29 -2.48 20.05 -0.07
N ASP A 30 -2.28 19.35 1.05
CA ASP A 30 -1.77 19.94 2.29
C ASP A 30 -0.25 20.21 2.15
N PRO A 31 0.20 21.48 2.24
CA PRO A 31 1.60 21.84 2.04
C PRO A 31 2.52 21.30 3.15
N THR A 32 2.03 21.11 4.37
CA THR A 32 2.82 20.54 5.46
C THR A 32 3.05 19.06 5.24
N ILE A 33 2.01 18.34 4.80
CA ILE A 33 2.14 16.93 4.43
C ILE A 33 3.08 16.79 3.24
N LYS A 34 2.89 17.60 2.19
CA LYS A 34 3.74 17.59 1.01
C LYS A 34 5.22 17.80 1.36
N ALA A 35 5.54 18.81 2.16
CA ALA A 35 6.92 19.08 2.57
C ALA A 35 7.56 17.88 3.31
N ALA A 36 6.80 17.22 4.19
CA ALA A 36 7.29 16.03 4.88
C ALA A 36 7.56 14.85 3.92
N TYR A 37 6.75 14.68 2.87
CA TYR A 37 7.01 13.68 1.82
C TYR A 37 8.22 14.06 0.96
N ASP A 38 8.36 15.34 0.60
CA ASP A 38 9.48 15.84 -0.20
C ASP A 38 10.83 15.63 0.53
N GLU A 39 10.87 15.80 1.85
CA GLU A 39 12.06 15.49 2.66
C GLU A 39 12.46 14.00 2.65
N LEU A 40 11.48 13.11 2.49
CA LEU A 40 11.70 11.67 2.44
C LEU A 40 12.11 11.17 1.05
N GLU A 41 11.84 11.93 0.00
CA GLU A 41 12.08 11.52 -1.40
C GLU A 41 13.53 11.09 -1.63
N ALA A 42 14.50 11.84 -1.08
CA ALA A 42 15.92 11.49 -1.20
C ALA A 42 16.27 10.13 -0.56
N LYS A 43 15.65 9.80 0.58
CA LYS A 43 15.87 8.51 1.27
C LYS A 43 15.24 7.36 0.49
N PHE A 44 14.05 7.58 -0.06
CA PHE A 44 13.39 6.58 -0.90
C PHE A 44 14.11 6.38 -2.23
N ALA A 45 14.65 7.44 -2.84
CA ALA A 45 15.46 7.35 -4.05
C ALA A 45 16.71 6.50 -3.80
N ALA A 46 17.42 6.73 -2.69
CA ALA A 46 18.57 5.92 -2.30
C ALA A 46 18.18 4.45 -2.06
N LEU A 47 17.06 4.20 -1.37
CA LEU A 47 16.57 2.83 -1.14
C LEU A 47 16.17 2.14 -2.44
N ARG A 48 15.53 2.84 -3.38
CA ARG A 48 15.16 2.30 -4.69
C ARG A 48 16.39 1.94 -5.52
N ALA A 49 17.43 2.77 -5.48
CA ALA A 49 18.70 2.47 -6.14
C ALA A 49 19.33 1.18 -5.55
N GLN A 50 19.37 1.07 -4.22
CA GLN A 50 19.85 -0.14 -3.55
C GLN A 50 19.03 -1.38 -3.90
N LEU A 51 17.69 -1.26 -3.96
CA LEU A 51 16.82 -2.37 -4.34
C LEU A 51 17.04 -2.78 -5.81
N ALA A 52 17.20 -1.82 -6.72
CA ALA A 52 17.45 -2.10 -8.13
C ALA A 52 18.76 -2.87 -8.35
N GLU A 53 19.79 -2.61 -7.54
CA GLU A 53 21.06 -3.33 -7.60
C GLU A 53 20.99 -4.74 -6.97
N ASN A 54 20.08 -4.97 -6.00
CA ASN A 54 20.07 -6.17 -5.17
C ASN A 54 18.85 -7.10 -5.36
N GLN A 55 17.82 -6.72 -6.13
CA GLN A 55 16.67 -7.58 -6.43
C GLN A 55 16.79 -8.26 -7.79
N PRO A 56 16.96 -9.60 -7.83
CA PRO A 56 16.71 -10.38 -9.03
C PRO A 56 15.19 -10.57 -9.20
N GLY A 57 14.52 -9.65 -9.89
CA GLY A 57 13.15 -9.82 -10.39
C GLY A 57 12.01 -9.35 -9.46
N LEU A 58 10.80 -9.34 -10.02
CA LEU A 58 9.56 -8.82 -9.41
C LEU A 58 9.30 -9.52 -8.07
N ILE A 59 9.39 -8.79 -6.95
CA ILE A 59 8.78 -9.26 -5.71
C ILE A 59 7.28 -9.09 -5.87
N SER A 60 6.64 -10.13 -6.41
CA SER A 60 5.20 -10.24 -6.36
C SER A 60 4.79 -10.38 -4.89
N CYS A 61 3.88 -9.51 -4.43
CA CYS A 61 3.18 -9.68 -3.16
C CYS A 61 2.06 -10.73 -3.27
N ASP A 62 2.19 -11.71 -4.18
CA ASP A 62 1.29 -12.85 -4.27
C ASP A 62 1.51 -13.77 -3.06
N ASN A 63 0.83 -13.40 -1.98
CA ASN A 63 0.58 -14.24 -0.83
C ASN A 63 -0.41 -15.34 -1.27
N GLN A 64 -0.01 -16.24 -2.20
CA GLN A 64 -0.82 -17.39 -2.57
C GLN A 64 -0.69 -18.47 -1.47
N PRO A 65 -1.78 -18.87 -0.80
CA PRO A 65 -1.76 -20.01 0.08
C PRO A 65 -1.53 -21.28 -0.76
N ARG A 66 -0.55 -22.10 -0.36
CA ARG A 66 -0.36 -23.46 -0.86
C ARG A 66 -1.51 -24.36 -0.47
#